data_AF-A0A670ZJB6-F1
#
_entry.id   AF-A0A670ZJB6-F1
#
_cell.length_a   1.000
_cell.length_b   1.000
_cell.length_c   1.000
_cell.angle_alpha   90.00
_cell.angle_beta   90.00
_cell.angle_gamma   90.00
#
_symmetry.space_group_name_H-M   'P 1'
#
loop_
_entity.id
_entity.type
_entity.pdbx_description
1 polymer ?
#
loop_
_entity_poly.entity_id
_entity_poly.type
_entity_poly.pdbx_seq_one_letter_code
_entity_poly.pdbx_strand_id
1 'polypeptide(L)'
;MFPFFKQINKSPLLPQVVGSSGKVYTCYASCHFCSCPAFAFSVLRKGDNLVCKHILAIYLSRATGACQEQSISNQHLTALLLPEEK
;
A
#
# COMPACT_ATOMS: atom_id res chain seq x y z
N MET A 1 -12.57 4.42 -9.90
CA MET A 1 -11.94 5.71 -9.57
C MET A 1 -11.14 5.48 -8.29
N PHE A 2 -9.83 5.26 -8.42
CA PHE A 2 -9.00 4.86 -7.29
C PHE A 2 -8.90 6.03 -6.30
N PRO A 3 -9.18 5.85 -5.00
CA PRO A 3 -8.87 6.87 -4.01
C PRO A 3 -7.34 6.98 -3.91
N PHE A 4 -6.85 8.18 -4.14
CA PHE A 4 -5.47 8.54 -4.46
C PHE A 4 -4.85 9.14 -3.16
N PHE A 5 -3.67 8.72 -2.63
CA PHE A 5 -3.10 9.04 -1.26
C PHE A 5 -1.77 9.89 -1.15
N LYS A 6 -1.72 11.07 -0.46
CA LYS A 6 -0.59 12.08 -0.39
C LYS A 6 0.39 11.76 0.68
N GLN A 7 1.60 12.23 0.41
CA GLN A 7 2.73 12.09 1.29
C GLN A 7 3.40 13.45 1.47
N ILE A 8 3.31 13.99 2.68
CA ILE A 8 4.24 14.99 3.18
C ILE A 8 4.45 14.84 4.71
N ASN A 9 5.71 14.56 5.08
CA ASN A 9 6.35 14.77 6.39
C ASN A 9 6.36 13.67 7.49
N LYS A 10 7.58 13.19 7.78
CA LYS A 10 8.21 12.86 9.09
C LYS A 10 7.43 12.09 10.19
N SER A 11 6.62 11.10 9.83
CA SER A 11 6.04 10.11 10.78
C SER A 11 6.07 8.71 10.15
N PRO A 12 6.02 7.59 10.89
CA PRO A 12 5.86 6.26 10.27
C PRO A 12 4.47 6.17 9.62
N LEU A 13 4.39 6.54 8.34
CA LEU A 13 3.17 6.49 7.54
C LEU A 13 3.05 5.12 6.87
N LEU A 14 1.86 4.51 6.94
CA LEU A 14 1.53 3.24 6.33
C LEU A 14 0.76 3.48 5.02
N PRO A 15 1.37 3.35 3.83
CA PRO A 15 0.65 3.57 2.57
C PRO A 15 -0.28 2.38 2.31
N GLN A 16 -1.55 2.67 2.08
CA GLN A 16 -2.58 1.68 1.83
C GLN A 16 -3.29 1.98 0.52
N VAL A 17 -3.65 0.93 -0.22
CA VAL A 17 -4.48 1.06 -1.43
C VAL A 17 -5.68 0.16 -1.34
N VAL A 18 -6.82 0.64 -1.84
CA VAL A 18 -8.03 -0.18 -1.98
C VAL A 18 -8.00 -0.85 -3.34
N GLY A 19 -7.99 -2.19 -3.35
CA GLY A 19 -8.09 -2.96 -4.58
C GLY A 19 -9.50 -2.92 -5.17
N SER A 20 -9.66 -3.44 -6.39
CA SER A 20 -10.97 -3.52 -7.07
C SER A 20 -12.01 -4.37 -6.32
N SER A 21 -11.57 -5.24 -5.42
CA SER A 21 -12.42 -6.05 -4.55
C SER A 21 -12.85 -5.35 -3.26
N GLY A 22 -12.46 -4.08 -3.06
CA GLY A 22 -12.68 -3.35 -1.81
C GLY A 22 -11.71 -3.72 -0.68
N LYS A 23 -10.84 -4.72 -0.87
CA LYS A 23 -9.81 -5.08 0.11
C LYS A 23 -8.70 -4.04 0.15
N VAL A 24 -8.25 -3.71 1.35
CA VAL A 24 -7.13 -2.79 1.57
C VAL A 24 -5.82 -3.56 1.55
N TYR A 25 -4.80 -3.01 0.88
CA TYR A 25 -3.47 -3.59 0.77
C TYR A 25 -2.41 -2.60 1.23
N THR A 26 -1.55 -3.04 2.12
CA THR A 26 -0.38 -2.28 2.58
C THR A 26 0.71 -2.33 1.53
N CYS A 27 1.24 -1.15 1.17
CA CYS A 27 2.21 -0.98 0.11
C CYS A 27 3.39 -0.14 0.60
N TYR A 28 4.63 -0.61 0.43
CA TYR A 28 5.84 0.09 0.81
C TYR A 28 6.64 0.46 -0.44
N ALA A 29 6.55 1.72 -0.84
CA ALA A 29 7.21 2.21 -2.04
C ALA A 29 8.75 2.26 -1.93
N SER A 30 9.31 2.23 -0.72
CA SER A 30 10.77 2.23 -0.49
C SER A 30 11.41 0.88 -0.82
N CYS A 31 10.68 -0.23 -0.64
CA CYS A 31 11.16 -1.58 -0.87
C CYS A 31 10.34 -2.35 -1.92
N HIS A 32 9.50 -1.64 -2.70
CA HIS A 32 8.65 -2.23 -3.75
C HIS A 32 7.72 -3.34 -3.25
N PHE A 33 7.35 -3.35 -1.97
CA PHE A 33 6.59 -4.43 -1.36
C PHE A 33 5.08 -4.14 -1.30
N CYS A 34 4.25 -5.16 -1.56
CA CYS A 34 2.80 -5.10 -1.36
C CYS A 34 2.28 -6.40 -0.75
N SER A 35 1.35 -6.31 0.20
CA SER A 35 0.72 -7.47 0.85
C SER A 35 -0.30 -8.21 -0.04
N CYS A 36 -0.46 -7.83 -1.31
CA CYS A 36 -1.46 -8.46 -2.17
C CYS A 36 -1.02 -9.86 -2.66
N PRO A 37 -1.96 -10.81 -2.84
CA PRO A 37 -1.63 -12.15 -3.33
C PRO A 37 -0.93 -12.17 -4.69
N ALA A 38 -1.29 -11.21 -5.56
CA ALA A 38 -0.69 -11.07 -6.88
C ALA A 38 0.80 -10.72 -6.82
N PHE A 39 1.24 -9.97 -5.80
CA PHE A 39 2.66 -9.67 -5.56
C PHE A 39 3.40 -10.95 -5.14
N ALA A 40 2.86 -11.66 -4.15
CA ALA A 40 3.46 -12.91 -3.68
C ALA A 40 3.61 -13.95 -4.82
N PHE A 41 2.62 -14.05 -5.69
CA PHE A 41 2.71 -14.99 -6.81
C PHE A 41 3.58 -14.48 -7.97
N SER A 42 3.29 -13.28 -8.49
CA SER A 42 3.87 -12.84 -9.76
C SER A 42 5.27 -12.24 -9.62
N VAL A 43 5.55 -11.62 -8.47
CA VAL A 43 6.85 -10.98 -8.19
C VAL A 43 7.75 -11.95 -7.43
N LEU A 44 7.29 -12.49 -6.29
CA LEU A 44 8.15 -13.32 -5.43
C LEU A 44 8.32 -14.76 -5.93
N ARG A 45 7.24 -15.43 -6.34
CA ARG A 45 7.33 -16.84 -6.78
C ARG A 45 7.75 -16.98 -8.24
N LYS A 46 7.09 -16.26 -9.15
CA LYS A 46 7.29 -16.44 -10.59
C LYS A 46 8.42 -15.58 -11.15
N GLY A 47 8.64 -14.39 -10.57
CA GLY A 47 9.67 -13.45 -11.04
C GLY A 47 9.37 -12.77 -12.38
N ASP A 48 8.18 -12.97 -12.95
CA ASP A 48 7.79 -12.41 -14.25
C ASP A 48 7.60 -10.89 -14.23
N ASN A 49 7.35 -10.31 -13.05
CA ASN A 49 7.07 -8.88 -12.90
C ASN A 49 7.92 -8.31 -11.77
N LEU A 50 8.40 -7.07 -11.95
CA LEU A 50 9.16 -6.36 -10.91
C LEU A 50 8.25 -5.88 -9.76
N VAL A 51 7.01 -5.52 -10.06
CA VAL A 51 6.06 -4.93 -9.12
C VAL A 51 4.63 -5.39 -9.43
N CYS A 52 3.73 -5.31 -8.44
CA CYS A 52 2.30 -5.48 -8.70
C CYS A 52 1.64 -4.16 -9.10
N LYS A 53 0.42 -4.25 -9.66
CA LYS A 53 -0.37 -3.06 -10.05
C LYS A 53 -0.61 -2.05 -8.92
N HIS A 54 -0.60 -2.50 -7.67
CA HIS A 54 -0.79 -1.65 -6.49
C HIS A 54 0.45 -0.78 -6.21
N ILE A 55 1.65 -1.35 -6.30
CA ILE A 55 2.90 -0.59 -6.20
C ILE A 55 3.02 0.40 -7.35
N LEU A 56 2.64 -0.01 -8.57
CA LEU A 56 2.59 0.89 -9.71
C LEU A 56 1.64 2.08 -9.46
N ALA A 57 0.45 1.82 -8.91
CA ALA A 57 -0.50 2.87 -8.55
C ALA A 57 0.08 3.85 -7.51
N ILE A 58 0.84 3.36 -6.53
CA ILE A 58 1.55 4.21 -5.57
C ILE A 58 2.59 5.10 -6.27
N TYR A 59 3.39 4.56 -7.19
CA TYR A 59 4.35 5.40 -7.93
C TYR A 59 3.67 6.48 -8.76
N LEU A 60 2.60 6.12 -9.47
CA LEU A 60 1.82 7.08 -10.26
C LEU A 60 1.21 8.15 -9.38
N SER A 61 0.63 7.77 -8.23
CA SER A 61 0.07 8.69 -7.25
C SER A 61 1.11 9.67 -6.72
N ARG A 62 2.33 9.20 -6.40
CA ARG A 62 3.45 10.04 -5.97
C ARG A 62 3.93 10.99 -7.07
N ALA A 63 4.06 10.49 -8.31
CA ALA A 63 4.52 11.30 -9.45
C ALA A 63 3.51 12.38 -9.86
N THR A 64 2.21 12.08 -9.73
CA THR A 64 1.11 13.01 -10.08
C THR A 64 0.70 13.91 -8.92
N GLY A 65 1.17 13.64 -7.69
CA GLY A 65 0.72 14.33 -6.49
C GLY A 65 -0.78 14.14 -6.20
N ALA A 66 -1.41 13.08 -6.76
CA ALA A 66 -2.82 12.75 -6.63
C ALA A 66 -3.01 11.80 -5.45
N CYS A 67 -3.54 12.34 -4.34
CA CYS A 67 -3.00 11.95 -3.07
C CYS A 67 -3.84 12.54 -1.86
N GLN A 68 -4.44 11.72 -1.00
CA GLN A 68 -5.20 11.93 0.26
C GLN A 68 -4.41 11.48 1.51
N GLU A 69 -4.47 12.25 2.60
CA GLU A 69 -3.84 11.90 3.88
C GLU A 69 -4.92 11.64 4.92
N GLN A 70 -4.67 10.68 5.82
CA GLN A 70 -5.56 10.43 6.95
C GLN A 70 -4.73 10.31 8.22
N SER A 71 -4.99 11.20 9.18
CA SER A 71 -4.47 11.05 10.53
C SER A 71 -5.23 9.93 11.23
N ILE A 72 -4.56 8.80 11.44
CA ILE A 72 -5.06 7.70 12.26
C ILE A 72 -4.38 7.74 13.62
N SER A 73 -5.13 7.41 14.68
CA SER A 73 -4.56 7.31 16.02
C SER A 73 -3.58 6.13 16.09
N ASN A 74 -2.64 6.18 17.03
CA ASN A 74 -1.70 5.08 17.24
C ASN A 74 -2.42 3.74 17.51
N GLN A 75 -3.58 3.77 18.16
CA GLN A 75 -4.39 2.56 18.41
C GLN A 75 -4.89 1.93 17.11
N HIS A 76 -5.38 2.74 16.15
CA HIS A 76 -5.77 2.26 14.83
C HIS A 76 -4.58 1.77 14.00
N LEU A 77 -3.42 2.44 14.11
CA LEU A 77 -2.20 2.01 13.43
C LEU A 77 -1.71 0.65 13.94
N THR A 78 -1.75 0.44 15.26
CA THR A 78 -1.40 -0.85 15.88
C THR A 78 -2.32 -1.96 15.39
N ALA A 79 -3.63 -1.71 15.32
CA ALA A 79 -4.60 -2.68 14.79
C ALA A 79 -4.39 -3.01 13.29
N LEU A 80 -3.81 -2.10 12.51
CA LEU A 80 -3.48 -2.36 11.10
C LEU A 80 -2.16 -3.14 10.92
N LEU A 81 -1.24 -3.02 11.88
CA LEU A 81 0.09 -3.61 11.82
C LEU A 81 0.18 -4.98 12.50
N LEU A 82 -0.61 -5.19 13.54
CA LEU A 82 -0.67 -6.47 14.25
C LEU A 82 -1.62 -7.42 13.51
N PRO A 83 -1.21 -8.67 13.24
CA PRO A 83 -2.15 -9.69 12.83
C PRO A 83 -3.14 -9.94 13.97
N GLU A 84 -4.44 -9.96 13.66
CA GLU A 84 -5.46 -10.44 14.59
C GLU A 84 -5.09 -11.88 14.97
N GLU A 85 -4.60 -12.07 16.19
CA GLU A 85 -4.36 -13.38 16.76
C GLU A 85 -5.71 -14.10 16.93
N LYS A 86 -5.97 -15.08 16.06
CA LYS A 86 -7.12 -15.96 16.15
C LYS A 86 -6.69 -17.41 16.11
#